data_AF-A0A969MX71-F1
#
_entry.id   AF-A0A969MX71-F1
#
_cell.length_a   1.000
_cell.length_b   1.000
_cell.length_c   1.000
_cell.angle_alpha   90.00
_cell.angle_beta   90.00
_cell.angle_gamma   90.00
#
_symmetry.space_group_name_H-M   'P 1'
#
loop_
_entity.id
_entity.type
_entity.pdbx_description
1 polymer ?
#
loop_
_entity_poly.entity_id
_entity_poly.type
_entity_poly.pdbx_seq_one_letter_code
_entity_poly.pdbx_strand_id
1 'polypeptide(L)'
;MTACINPWKTSTFTQEEYRQEQDSAGMRWDRLIPWFMGRAQLRDSGCLWTHLSTPLVGKSPEASYQVLEKIWPTWYSFWSDNFPET
;
A
#
# COMPACT_ATOMS: atom_id res chain seq x y z
N MET A 1 -2.60 0.62 13.03
CA MET A 1 -2.49 -0.30 11.88
C MET A 1 -1.68 0.40 10.81
N THR A 2 -0.60 -0.22 10.35
CA THR A 2 0.24 0.31 9.27
C THR A 2 0.14 -0.63 8.09
N ALA A 3 0.00 -0.08 6.90
CA ALA A 3 -0.08 -0.88 5.68
C ALA A 3 0.57 -0.15 4.51
N CYS A 4 1.13 -0.92 3.60
CA CYS A 4 1.59 -0.47 2.30
C CYS A 4 0.51 -0.79 1.26
N ILE A 5 0.16 0.16 0.40
CA ILE A 5 -0.57 -0.11 -0.85
C ILE A 5 0.45 -0.01 -1.98
N ASN A 6 0.45 -0.96 -2.92
CA ASN A 6 1.39 -0.96 -4.04
C ASN A 6 0.71 -0.47 -5.35
N PRO A 7 1.50 -0.23 -6.41
CA PRO A 7 0.99 0.24 -7.71
C PRO A 7 0.07 -0.76 -8.42
N TRP A 8 0.10 -2.04 -8.01
CA TRP A 8 -0.75 -3.11 -8.55
C TRP A 8 -2.05 -3.31 -7.77
N LYS A 9 -2.40 -2.37 -6.88
CA LYS A 9 -3.60 -2.46 -6.05
C LYS A 9 -3.60 -3.73 -5.19
N THR A 10 -2.48 -4.03 -4.55
CA THR A 10 -2.41 -4.97 -3.42
C THR A 10 -1.95 -4.23 -2.17
N SER A 11 -2.25 -4.77 -0.99
CA SER A 11 -1.82 -4.18 0.28
C SER A 11 -1.17 -5.19 1.21
N THR A 12 -0.12 -4.76 1.91
CA THR A 12 0.60 -5.56 2.91
C THR A 12 0.56 -4.87 4.27
N PHE A 13 0.32 -5.63 5.33
CA PHE A 13 0.21 -5.13 6.70
C PHE A 13 1.45 -5.44 7.55
N THR A 14 2.23 -6.43 7.14
CA THR A 14 3.49 -6.82 7.79
C THR A 14 4.71 -6.49 6.93
N GLN A 15 5.87 -6.41 7.56
CA GLN A 15 7.13 -6.18 6.87
C GLN A 15 7.52 -7.38 6.00
N GLU A 16 7.15 -8.59 6.44
CA GLU A 16 7.35 -9.84 5.73
C GLU A 16 6.51 -9.91 4.45
N GLU A 17 5.21 -9.56 4.53
CA GLU A 17 4.33 -9.43 3.37
C GLU A 17 4.87 -8.38 2.39
N TYR A 18 5.35 -7.24 2.89
CA TYR A 18 5.97 -6.19 2.08
C TYR A 18 7.21 -6.72 1.32
N ARG A 19 8.11 -7.43 2.01
CA ARG A 19 9.33 -7.97 1.39
C ARG A 19 8.99 -9.00 0.30
N GLN A 20 8.01 -9.87 0.56
CA GLN A 20 7.58 -10.88 -0.39
C GLN A 20 6.92 -10.26 -1.63
N GLU A 21 6.10 -9.22 -1.48
CA GLU A 21 5.49 -8.50 -2.60
C GLU A 21 6.52 -7.67 -3.39
N GLN A 22 7.54 -7.12 -2.74
CA GLN A 22 8.65 -6.47 -3.45
C GLN A 22 9.46 -7.45 -4.30
N ASP A 23 9.67 -8.68 -3.83
CA ASP A 23 10.36 -9.71 -4.60
C ASP A 23 9.53 -10.16 -5.81
N SER A 24 8.19 -10.14 -5.72
CA SER A 24 7.27 -10.51 -6.81
C SER A 24 6.89 -9.35 -7.73
N ALA A 25 7.21 -8.10 -7.37
CA ALA A 25 6.93 -6.89 -8.14
C ALA A 25 7.38 -7.03 -9.61
N GLY A 26 6.43 -7.07 -10.53
CA GLY A 26 6.68 -7.29 -11.96
C GLY A 26 7.20 -6.07 -12.71
N MET A 27 7.49 -6.25 -14.01
CA MET A 27 7.81 -5.13 -14.91
C MET A 27 6.53 -4.36 -15.29
N ARG A 28 6.61 -3.04 -15.26
CA ARG A 28 5.57 -2.11 -15.72
C ARG A 28 5.83 -1.79 -17.19
N TRP A 29 5.23 -2.57 -18.09
CA TRP A 29 5.47 -2.42 -19.53
C TRP A 29 5.02 -1.06 -20.09
N ASP A 30 4.04 -0.42 -19.45
CA ASP A 30 3.62 0.96 -19.69
C ASP A 30 4.75 1.98 -19.46
N ARG A 31 5.80 1.61 -18.70
CA ARG A 31 6.97 2.43 -18.42
C ARG A 31 8.17 2.18 -19.33
N LEU A 32 8.07 1.32 -20.35
CA LEU A 32 9.19 1.01 -21.25
C LEU A 32 9.79 2.25 -21.92
N ILE A 33 8.94 3.09 -22.52
CA ILE A 33 9.38 4.31 -23.21
C ILE A 33 10.03 5.32 -22.23
N PRO A 34 9.38 5.70 -21.11
CA PRO A 34 10.01 6.62 -20.17
C PRO A 34 11.25 6.02 -19.49
N TRP A 35 11.31 4.71 -19.27
CA TRP A 35 12.51 4.02 -18.79
C TRP A 35 13.68 4.13 -19.79
N PHE A 36 13.43 3.87 -21.08
CA PHE A 36 14.45 4.02 -22.12
C PHE A 36 15.01 5.45 -22.18
N MET A 37 14.18 6.45 -21.89
CA MET A 37 14.57 7.86 -21.81
C MET A 37 15.21 8.26 -20.48
N GLY A 38 15.38 7.33 -19.53
CA GLY A 38 15.92 7.60 -18.19
C GLY A 38 14.99 8.41 -17.28
N ARG A 39 13.69 8.46 -17.58
CA ARG A 39 12.68 9.26 -16.86
C ARG A 39 11.87 8.46 -15.84
N ALA A 40 11.90 7.13 -15.91
CA ALA A 40 11.19 6.25 -14.97
C ALA A 40 11.95 4.93 -14.76
N GLN A 41 11.59 4.22 -13.69
CA GLN A 41 12.06 2.85 -13.48
C GLN A 41 11.11 1.85 -14.14
N LEU A 42 11.66 0.80 -14.77
CA LEU A 42 10.86 -0.24 -15.41
C LEU A 42 10.15 -1.16 -14.40
N ARG A 43 10.75 -1.29 -13.22
CA ARG A 43 10.14 -1.95 -12.06
C ARG A 43 9.65 -0.87 -11.11
N ASP A 44 8.39 -0.96 -10.69
CA ASP A 44 7.81 -0.01 -9.76
C ASP A 44 7.68 -0.66 -8.37
N SER A 45 8.63 -0.39 -7.47
CA SER A 45 8.59 -0.87 -6.08
C SER A 45 7.99 0.17 -5.13
N GLY A 46 7.23 1.14 -5.67
CA GLY A 46 6.57 2.18 -4.91
C GLY A 46 5.66 1.62 -3.83
N CYS A 47 5.56 2.34 -2.72
CA CYS A 47 4.70 1.98 -1.60
C CYS A 47 4.02 3.23 -1.06
N LEU A 48 2.70 3.23 -1.07
CA LEU A 48 1.92 4.21 -0.35
C LEU A 48 1.74 3.73 1.09
N TRP A 49 2.59 4.24 1.96
CA TRP A 49 2.50 3.96 3.40
C TRP A 49 1.30 4.67 4.01
N THR A 50 0.43 3.89 4.64
CA THR A 50 -0.75 4.37 5.35
C THR A 50 -0.65 3.99 6.81
N HIS A 51 -1.04 4.92 7.69
CA HIS A 51 -1.07 4.69 9.12
C HIS A 51 -2.44 5.11 9.67
N LEU A 52 -3.21 4.14 10.14
CA LEU A 52 -4.50 4.36 10.78
C LEU A 52 -4.39 4.12 12.28
N SER A 53 -4.90 5.07 13.07
CA SER A 53 -4.91 5.01 14.52
C SER A 53 -6.25 5.47 15.06
N THR A 54 -6.60 4.98 16.25
CA THR A 54 -7.79 5.37 17.01
C THR A 54 -7.44 5.42 18.48
N PRO A 55 -7.99 6.37 19.26
CA PRO A 55 -7.79 6.37 20.70
C PRO A 55 -8.52 5.17 21.34
N LEU A 56 -7.97 4.64 22.44
CA LEU A 56 -8.53 3.47 23.12
C LEU A 56 -9.83 3.79 23.89
N VAL A 57 -9.96 4.97 24.50
CA VAL A 57 -11.15 5.47 25.23
C VAL A 57 -11.94 4.37 25.97
N GLY A 58 -11.29 3.68 26.90
CA GLY A 58 -11.92 2.63 27.72
C GLY A 58 -12.20 1.30 27.00
N LYS A 59 -11.82 1.15 25.74
CA LYS A 59 -11.84 -0.11 24.98
C LYS A 59 -10.52 -0.84 25.12
N SER A 60 -10.55 -2.16 24.94
CA SER A 60 -9.33 -2.95 24.80
C SER A 60 -8.61 -2.61 23.48
N PRO A 61 -7.30 -2.90 23.37
CA PRO A 61 -6.57 -2.81 22.11
C PRO A 61 -7.24 -3.57 20.97
N GLU A 62 -7.77 -4.77 21.23
CA GLU A 62 -8.42 -5.63 20.24
C GLU A 62 -9.72 -5.01 19.73
N ALA A 63 -10.56 -4.51 20.65
CA ALA A 63 -11.80 -3.82 20.28
C ALA A 63 -11.53 -2.51 19.51
N SER A 64 -10.40 -1.85 19.77
CA SER A 64 -9.95 -0.67 19.03
C SER A 64 -9.39 -1.05 17.67
N TYR A 65 -8.71 -2.19 17.55
CA TYR A 65 -8.19 -2.71 16.29
C TYR A 65 -9.32 -3.11 15.33
N GLN A 66 -10.41 -3.70 15.82
CA GLN A 66 -11.60 -4.00 15.02
C GLN A 66 -12.23 -2.76 14.36
N VAL A 67 -12.10 -1.58 14.99
CA VAL A 67 -12.53 -0.31 14.37
C VAL A 67 -11.65 0.01 13.15
N LEU A 68 -10.34 -0.20 13.26
CA LEU A 68 -9.39 0.02 12.17
C LEU A 68 -9.62 -0.96 11.02
N GLU A 69 -9.86 -2.25 11.32
CA GLU A 69 -10.20 -3.26 10.31
C GLU A 69 -11.50 -2.93 9.58
N LYS A 70 -12.50 -2.39 10.29
CA LYS A 70 -13.78 -2.01 9.69
C LYS A 70 -13.68 -0.84 8.72
N ILE A 71 -12.81 0.15 9.00
CA ILE A 71 -12.63 1.32 8.12
C ILE A 71 -11.62 1.05 6.98
N TRP A 72 -10.80 0.01 7.13
CA TRP A 72 -9.74 -0.30 6.17
C TRP A 72 -10.23 -0.44 4.73
N PRO A 73 -11.31 -1.20 4.40
CA PRO A 73 -11.74 -1.37 3.01
C PRO A 73 -12.05 -0.05 2.31
N THR A 74 -12.69 0.89 3.00
CA THR A 74 -13.00 2.22 2.47
C THR A 74 -11.73 3.03 2.22
N TRP A 75 -10.80 3.03 3.19
CA TRP A 75 -9.52 3.73 3.07
C TRP A 75 -8.67 3.16 1.93
N TYR A 76 -8.57 1.84 1.89
CA TYR A 76 -7.87 1.09 0.85
C TYR A 76 -8.43 1.38 -0.54
N SER A 77 -9.77 1.32 -0.71
CA SER A 77 -10.40 1.60 -2.01
C SER A 77 -10.05 2.99 -2.52
N PHE A 78 -10.17 4.02 -1.68
CA PHE A 78 -9.86 5.39 -2.09
C PHE A 78 -8.41 5.54 -2.54
N TRP A 79 -7.46 5.05 -1.75
CA TRP A 79 -6.04 5.20 -2.04
C TRP A 79 -5.54 4.28 -3.16
N SER A 80 -6.18 3.14 -3.37
CA SER A 80 -5.93 2.25 -4.50
C SER A 80 -6.36 2.87 -5.83
N ASP A 81 -7.46 3.61 -5.84
CA ASP A 81 -7.94 4.33 -7.04
C ASP A 81 -7.24 5.67 -7.26
N ASN A 82 -6.70 6.28 -6.20
CA ASN A 82 -5.95 7.54 -6.24
C ASN A 82 -4.45 7.30 -5.99
N PHE A 83 -3.94 6.14 -6.40
CA PHE A 83 -2.52 5.83 -6.23
C PHE A 83 -1.67 6.86 -7.00
N PRO A 84 -0.66 7.50 -6.39
CA PRO A 84 0.13 8.52 -7.06
C PRO A 84 0.82 7.98 -8.32
N GLU A 85 0.61 8.66 -9.44
CA GLU A 85 1.42 8.41 -10.64
C GLU A 85 2.86 8.86 -10.36
N THR A 86 3.82 7.94 -10.52
CA THR A 86 5.26 8.22 -10.45
C THR A 86 5.92 8.14 -11.83
#